data_AF-A0A8J4A696-F1
#
_entry.id   AF-A0A8J4A696-F1
#
_cell.length_a   1.000
_cell.length_b   1.000
_cell.length_c   1.000
_cell.angle_alpha   90.00
_cell.angle_beta   90.00
_cell.angle_gamma   90.00
#
_symmetry.space_group_name_H-M   'P 1'
#
loop_
_entity.id
_entity.type
_entity.pdbx_description
1 polymer ?
#
loop_
_entity_poly.entity_id
_entity_poly.type
_entity_poly.pdbx_seq_one_letter_code
_entity_poly.pdbx_strand_id
1 'polypeptide(L)'
;MTESVAELDALSTEELRQRAFAKARQHADIGFFWSLVRHLPHADDAESLDGSLGAVGATVDDAVALWRELTGHGYGESEPLLRAAFIDYLQK
;
A
#
# COMPACT_ATOMS: atom_id res chain seq x y z
N MET A 1 15.72 11.49 -12.94
CA MET A 1 16.64 11.12 -11.84
C MET A 1 15.78 10.34 -10.87
N THR A 2 15.99 9.03 -10.77
CA THR A 2 15.27 8.19 -9.81
C THR A 2 15.84 8.49 -8.43
N GLU A 3 14.98 8.79 -7.46
CA GLU A 3 15.40 9.06 -6.08
C GLU A 3 16.08 7.82 -5.49
N SER A 4 17.18 8.01 -4.77
CA SER A 4 17.95 6.92 -4.16
C SER A 4 17.22 6.37 -2.93
N VAL A 5 17.50 5.12 -2.53
CA VAL A 5 16.92 4.51 -1.29
C VAL A 5 17.09 5.44 -0.10
N ALA A 6 18.28 6.04 0.06
CA ALA A 6 18.60 6.91 1.18
C ALA A 6 17.79 8.23 1.17
N GLU A 7 17.44 8.75 -0.02
CA GLU A 7 16.61 9.95 -0.14
C GLU A 7 15.15 9.63 0.21
N LEU A 8 14.67 8.46 -0.18
CA LEU A 8 13.33 7.97 0.15
C LEU A 8 13.21 7.62 1.65
N ASP A 9 14.21 6.96 2.23
CA ASP A 9 14.22 6.59 3.65
C ASP A 9 14.18 7.81 4.59
N ALA A 10 14.78 8.93 4.15
CA ALA A 10 14.72 10.20 4.86
C ALA A 10 13.32 10.84 4.89
N LEU A 11 12.38 10.38 4.06
CA LEU A 11 11.00 10.89 4.02
C LEU A 11 10.13 10.29 5.14
N SER A 12 9.06 10.99 5.51
CA SER A 12 8.05 10.44 6.43
C SER A 12 7.26 9.29 5.79
N THR A 13 6.66 8.41 6.61
CA THR A 13 5.91 7.23 6.11
C THR A 13 4.74 7.68 5.25
N GLU A 14 4.12 8.78 5.67
CA GLU A 14 3.03 9.43 4.96
C GLU A 14 3.45 9.93 3.57
N GLU A 15 4.64 10.54 3.46
CA GLU A 15 5.18 11.02 2.19
C GLU A 15 5.50 9.84 1.25
N LEU A 16 6.14 8.79 1.78
CA LEU A 16 6.41 7.55 1.04
C LEU A 16 5.12 6.93 0.52
N ARG A 17 4.09 6.83 1.37
CA ARG A 17 2.78 6.31 0.99
C ARG A 17 2.15 7.15 -0.13
N GLN A 18 2.10 8.47 0.02
CA GLN A 18 1.49 9.35 -0.97
C GLN A 18 2.16 9.20 -2.35
N ARG A 19 3.49 9.15 -2.38
CA ARG A 19 4.25 8.96 -3.62
C ARG A 19 4.03 7.57 -4.22
N ALA A 20 4.08 6.51 -3.40
CA ALA A 20 3.86 5.14 -3.85
C ALA A 20 2.43 4.98 -4.42
N PHE A 21 1.44 5.55 -3.75
CA PHE A 21 0.03 5.51 -4.18
C PHE A 21 -0.19 6.31 -5.46
N ALA A 22 0.44 7.47 -5.60
CA ALA A 22 0.37 8.26 -6.83
C ALA A 22 0.93 7.48 -8.02
N LYS A 23 2.09 6.83 -7.84
CA LYS A 23 2.71 5.97 -8.85
C LYS A 23 1.83 4.76 -9.19
N ALA A 24 1.33 4.05 -8.18
CA ALA A 24 0.46 2.90 -8.37
C ALA A 24 -0.86 3.29 -9.08
N ARG A 25 -1.42 4.47 -8.78
CA ARG A 25 -2.61 5.00 -9.47
C ARG A 25 -2.34 5.33 -10.93
N GLN A 26 -1.18 5.89 -11.26
CA GLN A 26 -0.79 6.14 -12.65
C GLN A 26 -0.62 4.84 -13.45
N HIS A 27 -0.13 3.79 -12.81
CA HIS A 27 0.10 2.49 -13.42
C HIS A 27 -1.11 1.53 -13.33
N ALA A 28 -2.21 1.96 -12.71
CA ALA A 28 -3.36 1.10 -12.39
C ALA A 28 -2.95 -0.20 -11.65
N ASP A 29 -1.95 -0.11 -10.78
CA ASP A 29 -1.31 -1.27 -10.15
C ASP A 29 -2.08 -1.70 -8.89
N ILE A 30 -3.14 -2.46 -9.10
CA ILE A 30 -3.99 -3.00 -8.04
C ILE A 30 -3.22 -4.03 -7.20
N GLY A 31 -2.28 -4.76 -7.82
CA GLY A 31 -1.48 -5.80 -7.16
C GLY A 31 -0.61 -5.25 -6.03
N PHE A 32 -0.07 -4.04 -6.21
CA PHE A 32 0.67 -3.34 -5.16
C PHE A 32 -0.18 -3.13 -3.90
N PHE A 33 -1.42 -2.64 -4.03
CA PHE A 33 -2.29 -2.44 -2.87
C PHE A 33 -2.63 -3.74 -2.16
N TRP A 34 -2.86 -4.81 -2.91
CA TRP A 34 -3.09 -6.15 -2.34
C TRP A 34 -1.90 -6.69 -1.58
N SER A 35 -0.69 -6.44 -2.09
CA SER A 35 0.53 -6.76 -1.36
C SER A 35 0.55 -6.01 -0.02
N LEU A 36 0.22 -4.73 0.03
CA LEU A 36 0.23 -3.97 1.28
C LEU A 36 -0.82 -4.45 2.29
N VAL A 37 -2.07 -4.69 1.85
CA VAL A 37 -3.15 -5.14 2.73
C VAL A 37 -2.82 -6.50 3.37
N ARG A 38 -2.19 -7.42 2.63
CA ARG A 38 -1.75 -8.72 3.15
C ARG A 38 -0.73 -8.62 4.29
N HIS A 39 0.03 -7.52 4.35
CA HIS A 39 1.03 -7.32 5.38
C HIS A 39 0.49 -6.63 6.65
N LEU A 40 -0.79 -6.25 6.66
CA LEU A 40 -1.44 -5.68 7.85
C LEU A 40 -1.90 -6.79 8.80
N PRO A 41 -1.85 -6.61 10.13
CA PRO A 41 -2.19 -7.62 11.12
C PRO A 41 -3.69 -7.97 11.14
N HIS A 42 -4.55 -7.12 10.58
CA HIS A 42 -5.97 -7.38 10.37
C HIS A 42 -6.27 -8.01 8.99
N ALA A 43 -5.26 -8.56 8.32
CA ALA A 43 -5.43 -9.23 7.04
C ALA A 43 -6.29 -10.51 7.14
N ASP A 44 -6.45 -11.09 8.34
CA ASP A 44 -7.33 -12.24 8.61
C ASP A 44 -8.80 -11.90 8.29
N ASP A 45 -9.25 -10.69 8.62
CA ASP A 45 -10.56 -10.17 8.18
C ASP A 45 -10.61 -9.96 6.66
N ALA A 46 -9.46 -9.66 6.02
CA ALA A 46 -9.35 -9.49 4.59
C ALA A 46 -9.26 -10.81 3.80
N GLU A 47 -9.05 -11.97 4.44
CA GLU A 47 -9.20 -13.28 3.79
C GLU A 47 -10.64 -13.51 3.32
N SER A 48 -11.61 -12.89 3.99
CA SER A 48 -13.01 -12.85 3.51
C SER A 48 -13.20 -11.99 2.25
N LEU A 49 -12.27 -11.08 1.95
CA LEU A 49 -12.25 -10.23 0.75
C LEU A 49 -11.53 -10.89 -0.44
N ASP A 50 -10.64 -11.86 -0.20
CA ASP A 50 -9.95 -12.63 -1.26
C ASP A 50 -10.95 -13.33 -2.20
N GLY A 51 -12.02 -13.90 -1.63
CA GLY A 51 -13.09 -14.55 -2.37
C GLY A 51 -14.10 -13.61 -3.06
N SER A 52 -14.19 -12.34 -2.66
CA SER A 52 -15.20 -11.39 -3.15
C SER A 52 -14.65 -10.36 -4.15
N LEU A 53 -13.40 -9.89 -3.97
CA LEU A 53 -12.76 -8.94 -4.89
C LEU A 53 -12.00 -9.62 -6.04
N GLY A 54 -11.59 -10.88 -5.89
CA GLY A 54 -11.12 -11.71 -7.01
C GLY A 54 -12.21 -12.00 -8.05
N ALA A 55 -13.47 -11.74 -7.70
CA ALA A 55 -14.65 -12.13 -8.46
C ALA A 55 -15.23 -11.02 -9.36
N VAL A 56 -14.40 -10.11 -9.91
CA VAL A 56 -14.75 -9.07 -10.91
C VAL A 56 -15.04 -7.69 -10.30
N GLY A 57 -14.06 -6.76 -10.33
CA GLY A 57 -14.37 -5.32 -10.36
C GLY A 57 -13.61 -4.36 -9.45
N ALA A 58 -12.66 -4.81 -8.63
CA ALA A 58 -11.92 -3.90 -7.75
C ALA A 58 -11.12 -2.85 -8.55
N THR A 59 -11.35 -1.56 -8.29
CA THR A 59 -10.54 -0.48 -8.87
C THR A 59 -9.40 -0.09 -7.94
N VAL A 60 -8.42 0.67 -8.45
CA VAL A 60 -7.40 1.29 -7.59
C VAL A 60 -8.03 2.20 -6.53
N ASP A 61 -9.16 2.84 -6.85
CA ASP A 61 -9.83 3.74 -5.91
C ASP A 61 -10.47 2.94 -4.76
N ASP A 62 -11.09 1.79 -5.06
CA ASP A 62 -11.58 0.84 -4.04
C ASP A 62 -10.45 0.35 -3.13
N ALA A 63 -9.30 0.01 -3.72
CA ALA A 63 -8.14 -0.44 -2.96
C ALA A 63 -7.58 0.66 -2.04
N VAL A 64 -7.58 1.93 -2.50
CA VAL A 64 -7.18 3.09 -1.69
C VAL A 64 -8.19 3.36 -0.57
N ALA A 65 -9.48 3.20 -0.83
CA ALA A 65 -10.52 3.37 0.18
C ALA A 65 -10.37 2.32 1.29
N LEU A 66 -10.27 1.05 0.93
CA LEU A 66 -10.07 -0.05 1.88
C LEU A 66 -8.79 0.16 2.70
N TRP A 67 -7.69 0.56 2.05
CA TRP A 67 -6.46 0.89 2.75
C TRP A 67 -6.67 1.95 3.84
N ARG A 68 -7.38 3.03 3.52
CA ARG A 68 -7.66 4.11 4.49
C ARG A 68 -8.50 3.63 5.66
N GLU A 69 -9.44 2.71 5.43
CA GLU A 69 -10.24 2.11 6.50
C GLU A 69 -9.36 1.28 7.43
N LEU A 70 -8.51 0.41 6.87
CA LEU A 70 -7.61 -0.45 7.64
C LEU A 70 -6.54 0.34 8.41
N THR A 71 -6.02 1.42 7.83
CA THR A 71 -4.97 2.24 8.44
C THR A 71 -5.49 3.51 9.09
N GLY A 72 -6.82 3.65 9.25
CA GLY A 72 -7.45 4.86 9.81
C GLY A 72 -7.00 5.18 11.25
N HIS A 73 -6.50 4.18 11.97
CA HIS A 73 -5.94 4.30 13.33
C HIS A 73 -4.40 4.39 13.36
N GLY A 74 -3.75 4.52 12.19
CA GLY A 74 -2.30 4.45 12.03
C GLY A 74 -1.81 3.04 11.66
N TYR A 75 -0.51 2.91 11.43
CA TYR A 75 0.10 1.65 10.98
C TYR A 75 0.54 0.73 12.13
N GLY A 76 0.66 1.27 13.35
CA GLY A 76 1.11 0.52 14.52
C GLY A 76 2.46 -0.19 14.31
N GLU A 77 2.51 -1.47 14.64
CA GLU A 77 3.70 -2.33 14.49
C GLU A 77 4.09 -2.62 13.03
N SER A 78 3.17 -2.43 12.08
CA SER A 78 3.42 -2.67 10.66
C SER A 78 4.10 -1.50 9.97
N GLU A 79 4.19 -0.33 10.61
CA GLU A 79 4.81 0.87 10.04
C GLU A 79 6.18 0.61 9.37
N PRO A 80 7.18 0.01 10.06
CA PRO A 80 8.51 -0.20 9.45
C PRO A 80 8.46 -1.10 8.22
N LEU A 81 7.58 -2.10 8.23
CA LEU A 81 7.43 -3.04 7.12
C LEU A 81 6.74 -2.37 5.92
N LEU A 82 5.72 -1.56 6.16
CA LEU A 82 5.04 -0.77 5.13
C LEU A 82 5.97 0.27 4.52
N ARG A 83 6.79 0.96 5.34
CA ARG A 83 7.82 1.87 4.86
C ARG A 83 8.76 1.18 3.87
N ALA A 84 9.26 0.01 4.22
CA ALA A 84 10.14 -0.76 3.34
C ALA A 84 9.44 -1.11 2.01
N ALA A 85 8.16 -1.51 2.06
CA ALA A 85 7.37 -1.82 0.87
C ALA A 85 7.15 -0.57 -0.03
N PHE A 86 6.92 0.60 0.55
CA PHE A 86 6.79 1.85 -0.21
C PHE A 86 8.09 2.23 -0.91
N ILE A 87 9.22 2.13 -0.19
CA ILE A 87 10.53 2.44 -0.75
C ILE A 87 10.86 1.48 -1.91
N ASP A 88 10.67 0.18 -1.72
CA ASP A 88 10.86 -0.84 -2.77
C ASP A 88 10.01 -0.54 -4.01
N TYR A 89 8.74 -0.16 -3.84
CA TYR A 89 7.87 0.17 -4.96
C TYR A 89 8.29 1.44 -5.70
N LEU A 90 8.76 2.45 -4.97
CA LEU A 90 9.24 3.70 -5.56
C LEU A 90 10.54 3.51 -6.34
N GLN A 91 11.37 2.53 -5.93
CA GLN A 91 12.63 2.18 -6.60
C GLN A 91 12.48 1.45 -7.93
N LYS A 92 11.38 0.71 -8.13
CA LYS A 92 11.11 -0.08 -9.35
C LYS A 92 10.78 0.78 -10.57
#